data_AF-A0A8S3GHN9-F1
#
_entry.id   AF-A0A8S3GHN9-F1
#
_cell.length_a   1.000
_cell.length_b   1.000
_cell.length_c   1.000
_cell.angle_alpha   90.00
_cell.angle_beta   90.00
_cell.angle_gamma   90.00
#
_symmetry.space_group_name_H-M   'P 1'
#
loop_
_entity.id
_entity.type
_entity.pdbx_description
1 polymer ?
#
loop_
_entity_poly.entity_id
_entity_poly.type
_entity_poly.pdbx_seq_one_letter_code
_entity_poly.pdbx_strand_id
1 'polypeptide(L)'
;MFFRLFIIAYVTLISVNGRILRVKRPLLSLNLIDEINSAQTTWKAGPSKFMSWSKSSIERLMGVRPEYFEQHKDLQVLEHAVPTDLPENFDARDQWPNCPTLKEVRDQGSCGSCWAFGAVEAMSDRVCIASNGAQNVHISAEDLVSCCKTCGFGCNGGFPQGAWS
;
A
#
# COMPACT_ATOMS: atom_id res chain seq x y z
N MET A 1 68.95 -31.39 -7.42
CA MET A 1 69.06 -30.34 -6.39
C MET A 1 68.52 -29.05 -7.00
N PHE A 2 67.45 -28.50 -6.41
CA PHE A 2 66.76 -27.22 -6.71
C PHE A 2 66.09 -26.98 -8.08
N PHE A 3 64.94 -27.60 -8.39
CA PHE A 3 64.02 -27.03 -9.40
C PHE A 3 62.56 -27.55 -9.27
N ARG A 4 62.02 -27.66 -8.05
CA ARG A 4 60.62 -28.08 -7.82
C ARG A 4 59.89 -27.36 -6.67
N LEU A 5 60.29 -26.14 -6.32
CA LEU A 5 59.73 -25.42 -5.16
C LEU A 5 59.15 -24.02 -5.47
N PHE A 6 58.93 -23.66 -6.74
CA PHE A 6 58.46 -22.30 -7.10
C PHE A 6 57.10 -22.20 -7.79
N ILE A 7 56.30 -23.29 -7.90
CA ILE A 7 54.97 -23.25 -8.58
C ILE A 7 53.79 -23.45 -7.60
N ILE A 8 53.98 -23.37 -6.28
CA ILE A 8 52.88 -23.55 -5.30
C ILE A 8 52.54 -22.26 -4.53
N ALA A 9 53.24 -21.15 -4.77
CA ALA A 9 53.05 -19.91 -4.00
C ALA A 9 52.37 -18.75 -4.77
N TYR A 10 51.67 -19.03 -5.88
CA TYR A 10 50.95 -17.99 -6.65
C TYR A 10 49.46 -18.26 -6.86
N VAL A 11 48.85 -19.12 -6.02
CA VAL A 11 47.40 -19.40 -6.07
C VAL A 11 46.66 -18.88 -4.82
N THR A 12 47.33 -18.25 -3.86
CA THR A 12 46.74 -17.97 -2.54
C THR A 12 46.52 -16.50 -2.19
N LEU A 13 46.37 -15.57 -3.14
CA LEU A 13 45.95 -14.20 -2.82
C LEU A 13 45.16 -13.51 -3.95
N ILE A 14 44.03 -14.11 -4.32
CA ILE A 14 42.84 -13.29 -4.61
C ILE A 14 41.86 -13.63 -3.49
N SER A 15 42.04 -12.99 -2.34
CA SER A 15 40.96 -12.81 -1.38
C SER A 15 39.90 -11.98 -2.09
N VAL A 16 39.00 -12.70 -2.77
CA VAL A 16 37.80 -12.13 -3.36
C VAL A 16 37.08 -11.48 -2.18
N ASN A 17 37.19 -10.15 -2.08
CA ASN A 17 36.37 -9.32 -1.22
C ASN A 17 34.95 -9.24 -1.81
N GLY A 18 34.45 -10.40 -2.23
CA GLY A 18 33.16 -10.62 -2.80
C GLY A 18 32.20 -10.65 -1.64
N ARG A 19 31.70 -9.47 -1.26
CA ARG A 19 30.34 -9.42 -0.79
C ARG A 19 29.52 -10.12 -1.84
N ILE A 20 29.06 -11.35 -1.57
CA ILE A 20 28.03 -12.00 -2.36
C ILE A 20 26.88 -10.98 -2.36
N LEU A 21 26.71 -10.27 -3.46
CA LEU A 21 25.54 -9.44 -3.66
C LEU A 21 24.38 -10.43 -3.66
N ARG A 22 23.70 -10.54 -2.51
CA ARG A 22 22.49 -11.35 -2.39
C ARG A 22 21.48 -10.70 -3.31
N VAL A 23 21.39 -11.20 -4.55
CA VAL A 23 20.45 -10.73 -5.55
C VAL A 23 19.06 -10.91 -4.94
N LYS A 24 18.47 -9.81 -4.46
CA LYS A 24 17.11 -9.82 -3.95
C LYS A 24 16.22 -10.14 -5.15
N ARG A 25 15.76 -11.38 -5.25
CA ARG A 25 14.79 -11.77 -6.27
C ARG A 25 13.49 -10.98 -6.01
N PRO A 26 12.84 -10.45 -7.07
CA PRO A 26 11.53 -9.85 -6.93
C PRO A 26 10.54 -10.84 -6.30
N LEU A 27 9.58 -10.32 -5.55
CA LEU A 27 8.54 -11.16 -4.93
C LEU A 27 7.60 -11.73 -5.99
N LEU A 28 7.27 -10.93 -7.00
CA LEU A 28 6.32 -11.28 -8.06
C LEU A 28 7.05 -11.88 -9.26
N SER A 29 6.39 -12.79 -9.98
CA SER A 29 6.91 -13.43 -11.19
C SER A 29 5.80 -13.83 -12.15
N LEU A 30 6.13 -14.04 -13.44
CA LEU A 30 5.16 -14.54 -14.42
C LEU A 30 4.67 -15.96 -14.04
N ASN A 31 5.55 -16.82 -13.54
CA ASN A 31 5.16 -18.16 -13.07
C ASN A 31 4.11 -18.09 -11.96
N LEU A 32 4.24 -17.14 -11.02
CA LEU A 32 3.24 -16.95 -9.96
C LEU A 32 1.88 -16.49 -10.54
N ILE A 33 1.89 -15.64 -11.56
CA ILE A 33 0.67 -15.21 -12.26
C ILE A 33 -0.01 -16.41 -12.93
N ASP A 34 0.76 -17.26 -13.61
CA ASP A 34 0.24 -18.46 -14.27
C ASP A 34 -0.32 -19.46 -13.26
N GLU A 35 0.37 -19.67 -12.15
CA GLU A 35 -0.07 -20.52 -11.05
C GLU A 35 -1.42 -20.04 -10.47
N ILE A 36 -1.54 -18.75 -10.16
CA ILE A 36 -2.79 -18.16 -9.67
C ILE A 36 -3.92 -18.33 -10.70
N ASN A 37 -3.65 -18.04 -11.97
CA ASN A 37 -4.66 -18.12 -13.02
C ASN A 37 -5.10 -19.57 -13.31
N SER A 38 -4.23 -20.56 -13.08
CA SER A 38 -4.57 -21.98 -13.23
C SER A 38 -5.63 -22.46 -12.25
N ALA A 39 -5.77 -21.80 -11.10
CA ALA A 39 -6.79 -22.10 -10.11
C ALA A 39 -8.21 -21.71 -10.53
N GLN A 40 -8.38 -20.97 -11.64
CA GLN A 40 -9.68 -20.60 -12.22
C GLN A 40 -10.65 -19.97 -11.19
N THR A 41 -10.12 -19.04 -10.40
CA THR A 41 -10.90 -18.32 -9.39
C THR A 41 -11.79 -17.24 -10.03
N THR A 42 -12.52 -16.48 -9.21
CA THR A 42 -13.37 -15.37 -9.66
C THR A 42 -12.59 -14.13 -10.14
N TRP A 43 -11.27 -14.13 -10.02
CA TRP A 43 -10.39 -13.03 -10.47
C TRP A 43 -9.19 -13.57 -11.26
N LYS A 44 -8.55 -12.68 -12.03
CA LYS A 44 -7.39 -12.99 -12.86
C LYS A 44 -6.19 -12.13 -12.46
N ALA A 45 -5.04 -12.77 -12.23
CA ALA A 45 -3.77 -12.09 -12.01
C ALA A 45 -3.16 -11.62 -13.35
N GLY A 46 -2.42 -10.51 -13.30
CA GLY A 46 -1.66 -9.99 -14.42
C GLY A 46 -0.40 -9.23 -13.98
N PRO A 47 0.49 -8.88 -14.92
CA PRO A 47 1.68 -8.09 -14.60
C PRO A 47 1.31 -6.74 -13.98
N SER A 48 2.04 -6.32 -12.95
CA SER A 48 1.84 -5.03 -12.27
C SER A 48 3.09 -4.15 -12.31
N LYS A 49 2.96 -2.87 -11.92
CA LYS A 49 4.11 -1.96 -11.76
C LYS A 49 5.13 -2.42 -10.71
N PHE A 50 4.78 -3.43 -9.91
CA PHE A 50 5.59 -3.95 -8.81
C PHE A 50 6.38 -5.22 -9.17
N MET A 51 6.37 -5.67 -10.43
CA MET A 51 7.03 -6.92 -10.85
C MET A 51 8.54 -6.96 -10.54
N SER A 52 9.20 -5.81 -10.51
CA SER A 52 10.64 -5.69 -10.18
C SER A 52 10.91 -5.36 -8.71
N TRP A 53 9.88 -5.19 -7.89
CA TRP A 53 10.02 -4.72 -6.52
C TRP A 53 10.45 -5.84 -5.56
N SER A 54 11.21 -5.47 -4.54
CA SER A 54 11.55 -6.37 -3.45
C SER A 54 10.34 -6.61 -2.54
N LYS A 55 10.30 -7.75 -1.85
CA LYS A 55 9.27 -8.05 -0.84
C LYS A 55 9.11 -6.90 0.17
N SER A 56 10.21 -6.40 0.72
CA SER A 56 10.20 -5.27 1.67
C SER A 56 9.63 -3.97 1.09
N SER A 57 9.82 -3.73 -0.21
CA SER A 57 9.28 -2.54 -0.88
C SER A 57 7.76 -2.65 -1.04
N ILE A 58 7.25 -3.84 -1.34
CA ILE A 58 5.81 -4.13 -1.45
C ILE A 58 5.17 -4.08 -0.07
N GLU A 59 5.80 -4.70 0.94
CA GLU A 59 5.34 -4.65 2.34
C GLU A 59 5.22 -3.23 2.86
N ARG A 60 6.13 -2.33 2.47
CA ARG A 60 6.06 -0.92 2.84
C ARG A 60 4.79 -0.23 2.34
N LEU A 61 4.14 -0.71 1.28
CA LEU A 61 2.88 -0.14 0.79
C LEU A 61 1.70 -0.49 1.72
N MET A 62 1.81 -1.55 2.52
CA MET A 62 0.79 -2.04 3.45
C MET A 62 0.93 -1.37 4.82
N GLY A 63 0.75 -0.05 4.88
CA GLY A 63 1.03 0.78 6.05
C GLY A 63 -0.04 0.78 7.16
N VAL A 64 -1.06 -0.06 7.12
CA VAL A 64 -2.03 -0.14 8.22
C VAL A 64 -1.43 -0.88 9.39
N ARG A 65 -1.53 -0.29 10.58
CA ARG A 65 -1.02 -0.84 11.83
C ARG A 65 -2.19 -1.37 12.69
N PRO A 66 -2.29 -2.70 12.89
CA PRO A 66 -3.47 -3.32 13.50
C PRO A 66 -3.58 -3.05 15.01
N GLU A 67 -2.49 -2.66 15.68
CA GLU A 67 -2.42 -2.55 17.14
C GLU A 67 -3.45 -1.57 17.72
N TYR A 68 -3.84 -0.55 16.95
CA TYR A 68 -4.85 0.43 17.38
C TYR A 68 -6.27 -0.13 17.38
N PHE A 69 -6.61 -1.02 16.43
CA PHE A 69 -7.91 -1.71 16.41
C PHE A 69 -8.11 -2.57 17.66
N GLU A 70 -7.03 -3.19 18.13
CA GLU A 70 -7.06 -4.04 19.33
C GLU A 70 -7.31 -3.23 20.61
N GLN A 71 -6.91 -1.96 20.61
CA GLN A 71 -6.97 -1.06 21.76
C GLN A 71 -8.21 -0.14 21.78
N HIS A 72 -8.87 0.08 20.64
CA HIS A 72 -10.01 1.01 20.50
C HIS A 72 -11.22 0.32 19.86
N LYS A 73 -11.71 -0.75 20.49
CA LYS A 73 -12.88 -1.53 20.04
C LYS A 73 -14.21 -0.77 20.14
N ASP A 74 -14.22 0.37 20.81
CA ASP A 74 -15.43 1.07 21.24
C ASP A 74 -15.84 2.23 20.33
N LEU A 75 -15.38 2.28 19.07
CA LEU A 75 -15.95 3.21 18.12
C LEU A 75 -17.46 2.98 18.05
N GLN A 76 -18.24 4.00 18.39
CA GLN A 76 -19.69 3.92 18.30
C GLN A 76 -20.08 3.70 16.84
N VAL A 77 -20.51 2.48 16.54
CA VAL A 77 -21.24 2.22 15.29
C VAL A 77 -22.60 2.89 15.48
N LEU A 78 -22.79 4.01 14.80
CA LEU A 78 -24.11 4.63 14.71
C LEU A 78 -24.98 3.71 13.86
N GLU A 79 -25.85 2.95 14.52
CA GLU A 79 -26.87 2.15 13.85
C GLU A 79 -27.87 3.10 13.19
N HIS A 80 -27.91 3.06 11.87
CA HIS A 80 -28.94 3.72 11.08
C HIS A 80 -29.94 2.64 10.64
N ALA A 81 -31.23 2.99 10.62
CA ALA A 81 -32.23 2.13 10.02
C ALA A 81 -31.83 1.88 8.56
N VAL A 82 -31.59 0.61 8.20
CA VAL A 82 -31.26 0.24 6.84
C VAL A 82 -32.51 0.46 5.98
N PRO A 83 -32.46 1.30 4.93
CA PRO A 83 -33.60 1.49 4.04
C PRO A 83 -34.04 0.15 3.43
N THR A 84 -35.35 -0.07 3.30
CA THR A 84 -35.88 -1.32 2.73
C THR A 84 -35.76 -1.39 1.21
N ASP A 85 -35.34 -0.29 0.57
CA ASP A 85 -35.33 -0.05 -0.86
C ASP A 85 -33.92 0.17 -1.43
N LEU A 86 -32.89 -0.43 -0.83
CA LEU A 86 -31.53 -0.38 -1.37
C LEU A 86 -31.45 -1.04 -2.76
N PRO A 87 -30.72 -0.43 -3.72
CA PRO A 87 -30.57 -0.99 -5.05
C PRO A 87 -29.68 -2.24 -5.01
N GLU A 88 -29.92 -3.17 -5.94
CA GLU A 88 -29.08 -4.37 -6.10
C GLU A 88 -27.63 -4.03 -6.47
N ASN A 89 -27.43 -2.93 -7.21
CA ASN A 89 -26.12 -2.44 -7.63
C ASN A 89 -25.98 -0.96 -7.26
N PHE A 90 -24.82 -0.57 -6.75
CA PHE A 90 -24.54 0.81 -6.36
C PHE A 90 -23.10 1.19 -6.70
N ASP A 91 -22.94 2.34 -7.35
CA ASP A 91 -21.65 2.99 -7.56
C ASP A 91 -21.76 4.46 -7.15
N ALA A 92 -20.95 4.87 -6.18
CA ALA A 92 -20.93 6.25 -5.69
C ALA A 92 -20.63 7.26 -6.82
N ARG A 93 -19.82 6.86 -7.81
CA ARG A 93 -19.42 7.74 -8.94
C ARG A 93 -20.58 8.05 -9.87
N ASP A 94 -21.54 7.13 -9.95
CA ASP A 94 -22.77 7.29 -10.74
C ASP A 94 -23.84 8.04 -9.93
N GLN A 95 -23.90 7.81 -8.61
CA GLN A 95 -24.82 8.49 -7.71
C GLN A 95 -24.49 9.98 -7.53
N TRP A 96 -23.20 10.33 -7.48
CA TRP A 96 -22.72 11.70 -7.32
C TRP A 96 -21.79 12.09 -8.48
N PRO A 97 -22.32 12.25 -9.70
CA PRO A 97 -21.51 12.48 -10.90
C PRO A 97 -20.80 13.85 -10.90
N ASN A 98 -21.32 14.80 -10.12
CA ASN A 98 -20.74 16.14 -9.92
C ASN A 98 -19.57 16.15 -8.92
N CYS A 99 -19.21 14.99 -8.35
CA CYS A 99 -18.09 14.84 -7.45
C CYS A 99 -16.91 14.14 -8.14
N PRO A 100 -16.01 14.89 -8.80
CA PRO A 100 -14.87 14.31 -9.52
C PRO A 100 -13.88 13.58 -8.61
N THR A 101 -13.82 13.92 -7.31
CA THR A 101 -12.92 13.26 -6.35
C THR A 101 -13.19 11.75 -6.23
N LEU A 102 -14.44 11.32 -6.37
CA LEU A 102 -14.85 9.90 -6.35
C LEU A 102 -14.23 9.07 -7.47
N LYS A 103 -13.78 9.72 -8.55
CA LYS A 103 -13.17 9.07 -9.73
C LYS A 103 -11.64 9.11 -9.67
N GLU A 104 -11.06 9.84 -8.72
CA GLU A 104 -9.63 9.98 -8.60
C GLU A 104 -9.00 8.78 -7.90
N VAL A 105 -7.92 8.26 -8.46
CA VAL A 105 -7.08 7.25 -7.82
C VAL A 105 -5.72 7.88 -7.56
N ARG A 106 -5.35 8.01 -6.29
CA ARG A 106 -4.10 8.67 -5.88
C ARG A 106 -2.99 7.64 -5.68
N ASP A 107 -1.74 8.11 -5.67
CA ASP A 107 -0.56 7.26 -5.47
C ASP A 107 0.15 7.65 -4.16
N GLN A 108 0.18 6.72 -3.19
CA GLN A 108 0.94 6.87 -1.95
C GLN A 108 2.47 6.84 -2.15
N GLY A 109 2.91 6.58 -3.39
CA GLY A 109 4.29 6.45 -3.77
C GLY A 109 4.95 5.27 -3.07
N SER A 110 6.18 5.49 -2.60
CA SER A 110 6.89 4.45 -1.85
C SER A 110 6.60 4.49 -0.35
N CYS A 111 5.68 5.32 0.15
CA CYS A 111 5.43 5.54 1.57
C CYS A 111 4.35 4.58 2.11
N GLY A 112 4.45 4.13 3.37
CA GLY A 112 3.39 3.35 4.03
C GLY A 112 2.26 4.22 4.57
N SER A 113 1.72 5.11 3.73
CA SER A 113 0.71 6.12 4.08
C SER A 113 -0.70 5.75 3.65
N CYS A 114 -0.98 4.50 3.25
CA CYS A 114 -2.32 4.08 2.82
C CYS A 114 -3.42 4.39 3.85
N TRP A 115 -3.08 4.34 5.15
CA TRP A 115 -3.98 4.70 6.26
C TRP A 115 -4.46 6.16 6.18
N ALA A 116 -3.58 7.07 5.73
CA ALA A 116 -3.88 8.48 5.56
C ALA A 116 -4.59 8.73 4.22
N PHE A 117 -4.12 8.10 3.14
CA PHE A 117 -4.70 8.24 1.80
C PHE A 117 -6.17 7.81 1.77
N GLY A 118 -6.49 6.61 2.27
CA GLY A 118 -7.88 6.14 2.31
C GLY A 118 -8.79 7.05 3.16
N ALA A 119 -8.26 7.67 4.21
CA ALA A 119 -9.02 8.63 5.02
C ALA A 119 -9.27 9.93 4.25
N VAL A 120 -8.23 10.58 3.73
CA VAL A 120 -8.37 11.89 3.07
C VAL A 120 -9.11 11.81 1.73
N GLU A 121 -9.03 10.69 1.01
CA GLU A 121 -9.82 10.43 -0.20
C GLU A 121 -11.31 10.42 0.15
N ALA A 122 -11.71 9.61 1.13
CA ALA A 122 -13.10 9.55 1.59
C ALA A 122 -13.58 10.88 2.24
N MET A 123 -12.71 11.62 2.94
CA MET A 123 -13.05 12.96 3.46
C MET A 123 -13.33 13.94 2.32
N SER A 124 -12.49 13.93 1.27
CA SER A 124 -12.65 14.77 0.09
C SER A 124 -13.99 14.49 -0.60
N ASP A 125 -14.32 13.21 -0.77
CA ASP A 125 -15.60 12.77 -1.34
C ASP A 125 -16.80 13.22 -0.50
N ARG A 126 -16.73 13.07 0.83
CA ARG A 126 -17.80 13.48 1.73
C ARG A 126 -18.04 14.99 1.71
N VAL A 127 -16.99 15.81 1.59
CA VAL A 127 -17.13 17.27 1.44
C VAL A 127 -17.87 17.59 0.14
N CYS A 128 -17.55 16.91 -0.95
CA CYS A 128 -18.26 17.11 -2.21
C CYS A 128 -19.72 16.68 -2.14
N ILE A 129 -19.98 15.47 -1.62
CA ILE A 129 -21.34 14.91 -1.50
C ILE A 129 -22.21 15.82 -0.63
N ALA A 130 -21.72 16.23 0.54
CA ALA A 130 -22.46 17.08 1.47
C ALA A 130 -22.73 18.48 0.91
N SER A 131 -21.86 18.99 0.03
CA SER A 131 -22.03 20.27 -0.65
C SER A 131 -22.78 20.16 -1.98
N ASN A 132 -23.30 18.98 -2.34
CA ASN A 132 -23.96 18.70 -3.61
C ASN A 132 -23.11 19.12 -4.83
N GLY A 133 -21.81 18.86 -4.78
CA GLY A 133 -20.87 19.21 -5.85
C GLY A 133 -20.31 20.64 -5.80
N ALA A 134 -20.74 21.48 -4.87
CA ALA A 134 -20.29 22.87 -4.79
C ALA A 134 -18.84 23.01 -4.28
N GLN A 135 -18.35 22.05 -3.48
CA GLN A 135 -16.99 22.04 -2.96
C GLN A 135 -16.25 20.78 -3.40
N ASN A 136 -15.22 20.97 -4.22
CA ASN A 136 -14.37 19.89 -4.72
C ASN A 136 -12.96 20.17 -4.24
N VAL A 137 -12.60 19.59 -3.09
CA VAL A 137 -11.33 19.83 -2.43
C VAL A 137 -10.58 18.53 -2.24
N HIS A 138 -9.26 18.60 -2.31
CA HIS A 138 -8.39 17.49 -1.93
C HIS A 138 -7.86 17.73 -0.54
N ILE A 139 -8.34 16.95 0.42
CA ILE A 139 -7.75 16.94 1.75
C ILE A 139 -6.31 16.42 1.63
N SER A 140 -5.39 17.08 2.33
CA SER A 140 -3.95 16.86 2.18
C SER A 140 -3.50 15.58 2.90
N ALA A 141 -3.15 14.56 2.13
CA ALA A 141 -2.53 13.36 2.68
C ALA A 141 -1.18 13.68 3.35
N GLU A 142 -0.42 14.62 2.79
CA GLU A 142 0.90 15.01 3.32
C GLU A 142 0.78 15.68 4.68
N ASP A 143 -0.22 16.56 4.85
CA ASP A 143 -0.48 17.17 6.15
C ASP A 143 -0.85 16.11 7.19
N LEU A 144 -1.78 15.21 6.88
CA LEU A 144 -2.17 14.14 7.78
C LEU A 144 -0.99 13.22 8.15
N VAL A 145 -0.16 12.85 7.17
CA VAL A 145 1.02 11.98 7.36
C VAL A 145 2.09 12.67 8.21
N SER A 146 2.31 13.97 8.04
CA SER A 146 3.43 14.70 8.67
C SER A 146 3.05 15.33 10.01
N CYS A 147 1.81 15.79 10.16
CA CYS A 147 1.34 16.56 11.32
C CYS A 147 0.68 15.69 12.39
N CYS A 148 -0.06 14.64 12.03
CA CYS A 148 -0.77 13.85 13.03
C CYS A 148 0.17 12.92 13.81
N LYS A 149 0.50 13.32 15.04
CA LYS A 149 1.43 12.58 15.91
C LYS A 149 0.80 11.38 16.63
N THR A 150 -0.53 11.34 16.70
CA THR A 150 -1.31 10.27 17.34
C THR A 150 -1.83 9.23 16.35
N CYS A 151 -1.87 9.55 15.06
CA CYS A 151 -2.38 8.67 14.01
C CYS A 151 -1.40 7.56 13.61
N GLY A 152 -0.16 7.57 14.13
CA GLY A 152 0.84 6.56 13.79
C GLY A 152 2.23 7.14 13.62
N PHE A 153 3.00 6.55 12.70
CA PHE A 153 4.40 6.89 12.45
C PHE A 153 4.63 7.31 10.99
N GLY A 154 3.71 8.10 10.43
CA GLY A 154 3.78 8.62 9.06
C GLY A 154 3.94 7.49 8.02
N CYS A 155 5.04 7.52 7.26
CA CYS A 155 5.36 6.50 6.26
C CYS A 155 5.72 5.12 6.80
N ASN A 156 5.91 4.98 8.12
CA ASN A 156 6.14 3.68 8.77
C ASN A 156 4.82 3.05 9.27
N GLY A 157 3.70 3.55 8.75
CA GLY A 157 2.37 3.06 9.02
C GLY A 157 1.63 3.80 10.12
N GLY A 158 0.32 3.61 10.14
CA GLY A 158 -0.60 4.31 11.03
C GLY A 158 -1.98 3.68 11.10
N PHE A 159 -2.86 4.40 11.78
CA PHE A 159 -4.13 3.94 12.30
C PHE A 159 -5.25 4.67 11.56
N PRO A 160 -6.02 4.00 10.70
CA PRO A 160 -7.09 4.64 9.94
C PRO A 160 -8.09 5.39 10.83
N GLN A 161 -8.44 4.86 12.00
CA GLN A 161 -9.35 5.53 12.95
C GLN A 161 -8.79 6.85 13.47
N GLY A 162 -7.50 6.86 13.81
CA GLY A 162 -6.82 8.05 14.30
C GLY A 162 -6.86 9.18 13.25
N ALA A 163 -6.88 8.83 11.96
CA ALA A 163 -7.02 9.82 10.89
C ALA A 163 -8.38 10.56 10.90
N TRP A 164 -9.44 9.95 11.45
CA TRP A 164 -10.79 10.53 11.52
C TRP A 164 -11.11 11.20 12.87
N SER A 165 -10.18 11.17 13.82
CA SER A 165 -10.39 11.62 15.21
C SER A 165 -9.95 13.06 15.46
#